data_AF-A0AAU1CCB2-F1
#
_entry.id   AF-A0AAU1CCB2-F1
#
_cell.length_a   1.000
_cell.length_b   1.000
_cell.length_c   1.000
_cell.angle_alpha   90.00
_cell.angle_beta   90.00
_cell.angle_gamma   90.00
#
_symmetry.space_group_name_H-M   'P 1'
#
loop_
_entity.id
_entity.type
_entity.pdbx_description
1 polymer ?
#
loop_
_entity_poly.entity_id
_entity_poly.type
_entity_poly.pdbx_seq_one_letter_code
_entity_poly.pdbx_strand_id
1 'polypeptide(L)'
;MGSIIELAIGVAVAAGTVKAVVALTQRRARRRATEVAHAGKAAVPCRISWPAGIGRKAFVYGKLHISDGTVFFGRRSAQLIELPAAGTVESEPSWRAGNSLLSYRPREGEMIRILASAVDAETISRALTENPANG
;
A
#
# COMPACT_ATOMS: atom_id res chain seq x y z
N MET A 1 25.07 -39.90 4.66
CA MET A 1 25.06 -38.64 5.47
C MET A 1 25.14 -37.41 4.55
N GLY A 2 24.15 -37.18 3.68
CA GLY A 2 24.14 -36.02 2.75
C GLY A 2 22.95 -35.06 2.94
N SER A 3 21.92 -35.47 3.68
CA SER A 3 20.61 -34.80 3.66
C SER A 3 20.48 -33.55 4.55
N ILE A 4 21.30 -33.41 5.60
CA ILE A 4 21.12 -32.32 6.59
C ILE A 4 21.89 -31.05 6.17
N ILE A 5 23.07 -31.22 5.54
CA ILE A 5 23.91 -30.11 5.10
C ILE A 5 23.26 -29.39 3.91
N GLU A 6 22.70 -30.13 2.94
CA GLU A 6 21.96 -29.55 1.81
C GLU A 6 20.69 -28.82 2.27
N LEU A 7 19.98 -29.35 3.26
CA LEU A 7 18.80 -28.70 3.84
C LEU A 7 19.18 -27.39 4.56
N ALA A 8 20.28 -27.40 5.33
CA ALA A 8 20.78 -26.23 6.05
C ALA A 8 21.24 -25.11 5.09
N ILE A 9 21.93 -25.46 4.00
CA ILE A 9 22.34 -24.51 2.96
C ILE A 9 21.11 -23.93 2.24
N GLY A 10 20.12 -24.77 1.91
CA GLY A 10 18.86 -24.33 1.29
C GLY A 10 18.09 -23.33 2.17
N VAL A 11 17.99 -23.60 3.48
CA VAL A 11 17.32 -22.70 4.45
C VAL A 11 18.09 -21.39 4.63
N ALA A 12 19.43 -21.41 4.67
CA ALA A 12 20.25 -20.21 4.82
C ALA A 12 20.15 -19.29 3.59
N VAL A 13 20.16 -19.86 2.37
CA VAL A 13 20.01 -19.09 1.11
C VAL A 13 18.60 -18.50 0.99
N ALA A 14 17.56 -19.26 1.37
CA ALA A 14 16.18 -18.75 1.42
C ALA A 14 16.02 -17.62 2.44
N ALA A 15 16.60 -17.74 3.64
CA ALA A 15 16.53 -16.70 4.66
C ALA A 15 17.29 -15.42 4.27
N GLY A 16 18.47 -15.56 3.64
CA GLY A 16 19.28 -14.43 3.16
C GLY A 16 18.59 -13.63 2.05
N THR A 17 18.00 -14.32 1.08
CA THR A 17 17.27 -13.70 -0.04
C THR A 17 16.00 -12.99 0.43
N VAL A 18 15.24 -13.58 1.36
CA VAL A 18 14.07 -12.93 1.97
C VAL A 18 14.48 -11.63 2.67
N LYS A 19 15.55 -11.64 3.48
CA LYS A 19 16.04 -10.42 4.15
C LYS A 19 16.47 -9.34 3.16
N ALA A 20 17.18 -9.71 2.10
CA ALA A 20 17.63 -8.76 1.08
C ALA A 20 16.45 -8.14 0.32
N VAL A 21 15.44 -8.94 -0.05
CA VAL A 21 14.22 -8.46 -0.71
C VAL A 21 13.43 -7.53 0.21
N VAL A 22 13.28 -7.88 1.48
CA VAL A 22 12.63 -7.03 2.49
C VAL A 22 13.38 -5.72 2.68
N ALA A 23 14.71 -5.75 2.75
CA ALA A 23 15.52 -4.53 2.87
C ALA A 23 15.38 -3.62 1.63
N LEU A 24 15.34 -4.22 0.43
CA LEU A 24 15.13 -3.49 -0.82
C LEU A 24 13.74 -2.86 -0.91
N THR A 25 12.69 -3.57 -0.51
CA THR A 25 11.33 -3.03 -0.49
C THR A 25 11.18 -1.93 0.56
N GLN A 26 11.79 -2.10 1.75
CA GLN A 26 11.85 -1.05 2.78
C GLN A 26 12.61 0.18 2.30
N ARG A 27 13.75 0.02 1.62
CA ARG A 27 14.53 1.15 1.10
C ARG A 27 13.76 1.92 0.03
N ARG A 28 13.05 1.22 -0.85
CA ARG A 28 12.19 1.84 -1.87
C ARG A 28 10.97 2.53 -1.25
N ALA A 29 10.37 1.94 -0.21
CA ALA A 29 9.27 2.57 0.53
C ALA A 29 9.74 3.84 1.25
N ARG A 30 10.89 3.81 1.93
CA ARG A 30 11.49 5.00 2.56
C ARG A 30 11.79 6.12 1.56
N ARG A 31 12.27 5.78 0.35
CA ARG A 31 12.44 6.76 -0.73
C ARG A 31 11.12 7.39 -1.17
N ARG A 32 10.05 6.61 -1.28
CA ARG A 32 8.72 7.16 -1.61
C ARG A 32 8.16 8.04 -0.49
N ALA A 33 8.32 7.64 0.77
CA ALA A 33 7.89 8.45 1.91
C ALA A 33 8.62 9.81 1.95
N THR A 34 9.91 9.83 1.58
CA THR A 34 10.67 11.08 1.43
C THR A 34 10.28 11.88 0.19
N GLU A 35 9.93 11.23 -0.93
CA GLU A 35 9.36 11.90 -2.12
C GLU A 35 8.00 12.54 -1.82
N VAL A 36 7.12 11.92 -1.01
CA VAL A 36 5.90 12.58 -0.51
C VAL A 36 6.25 13.79 0.35
N ALA A 37 7.18 13.63 1.30
CA ALA A 37 7.54 14.70 2.23
C ALA A 37 8.22 15.91 1.54
N HIS A 38 8.98 15.70 0.46
CA HIS A 38 9.73 16.75 -0.22
C HIS A 38 9.09 17.28 -1.50
N ALA A 39 8.41 16.43 -2.26
CA ALA A 39 7.86 16.77 -3.58
C ALA A 39 6.33 16.70 -3.64
N GLY A 40 5.67 16.36 -2.51
CA GLY A 40 4.22 16.20 -2.43
C GLY A 40 3.68 15.05 -3.29
N LYS A 41 4.57 14.22 -3.86
CA LYS A 41 4.24 13.24 -4.90
C LYS A 41 4.82 11.86 -4.63
N ALA A 42 3.98 10.83 -4.64
CA ALA A 42 4.45 9.44 -4.69
C ALA A 42 3.47 8.49 -5.37
N ALA A 43 4.01 7.40 -5.91
CA ALA A 43 3.24 6.29 -6.48
C ALA A 43 3.44 5.01 -5.63
N VAL A 44 2.46 4.67 -4.81
CA VAL A 44 2.52 3.54 -3.87
C VAL A 44 1.78 2.33 -4.45
N PRO A 45 2.43 1.18 -4.67
CA PRO A 45 1.74 -0.03 -5.12
C PRO A 45 0.81 -0.56 -4.04
N CYS A 46 -0.43 -0.84 -4.40
CA CYS A 46 -1.44 -1.32 -3.47
C CYS A 46 -2.48 -2.24 -4.15
N ARG A 47 -3.31 -2.86 -3.32
CA ARG A 47 -4.52 -3.56 -3.74
C ARG A 47 -5.73 -2.86 -3.13
N ILE A 48 -6.67 -2.43 -3.96
CA ILE A 48 -7.92 -1.80 -3.52
C ILE A 48 -9.07 -2.78 -3.65
N SER A 49 -10.04 -2.73 -2.73
CA SER A 49 -11.26 -3.55 -2.73
C SER A 49 -12.47 -2.75 -2.26
N TRP A 50 -13.63 -3.03 -2.85
CA TRP A 50 -14.92 -2.44 -2.48
C TRP A 50 -15.80 -3.52 -1.85
N PRO A 51 -16.20 -3.39 -0.57
CA PRO A 51 -17.01 -4.39 0.11
C PRO A 51 -18.40 -4.60 -0.50
N ALA A 52 -19.03 -3.54 -1.04
CA ALA A 52 -20.37 -3.63 -1.62
C ALA A 52 -20.39 -4.19 -3.06
N GLY A 53 -19.23 -4.31 -3.70
CA GLY A 53 -19.09 -4.87 -5.06
C GLY A 53 -19.16 -6.40 -5.08
N ILE A 54 -20.36 -6.96 -5.00
CA ILE A 54 -20.60 -8.41 -5.16
C ILE A 54 -20.52 -8.79 -6.64
N GLY A 55 -19.30 -9.06 -7.15
CA GLY A 55 -19.10 -9.59 -8.52
C GLY A 55 -17.65 -9.73 -8.97
N ARG A 56 -17.18 -10.99 -9.12
CA ARG A 56 -15.95 -11.58 -9.72
C ARG A 56 -14.58 -10.88 -9.69
N LYS A 57 -14.44 -9.63 -9.25
CA LYS A 57 -13.17 -8.98 -8.86
C LYS A 57 -13.42 -8.01 -7.71
N ALA A 58 -13.60 -8.55 -6.51
CA ALA A 58 -13.74 -7.78 -5.27
C ALA A 58 -12.50 -6.92 -4.94
N PHE A 59 -11.42 -7.02 -5.73
CA PHE A 59 -10.21 -6.23 -5.58
C PHE A 59 -9.49 -6.01 -6.91
N VAL A 60 -8.67 -4.96 -6.95
CA VAL A 60 -7.80 -4.58 -8.08
C VAL A 60 -6.42 -4.18 -7.58
N TYR A 61 -5.38 -4.57 -8.31
CA TYR A 61 -4.02 -4.10 -8.06
C TYR A 61 -3.71 -2.88 -8.90
N GLY A 62 -3.03 -1.91 -8.31
CA GLY A 62 -2.65 -0.67 -8.96
C GLY A 62 -1.67 0.13 -8.12
N LYS A 63 -1.67 1.45 -8.32
CA LYS A 63 -0.89 2.39 -7.53
C LYS A 63 -1.79 3.51 -7.02
N LEU A 64 -1.54 3.94 -5.80
CA LEU A 64 -2.02 5.23 -5.30
C LEU A 64 -1.00 6.30 -5.69
N HIS A 65 -1.47 7.30 -6.41
CA HIS A 65 -0.75 8.51 -6.74
C HIS A 65 -1.21 9.59 -5.77
N ILE A 66 -0.32 10.03 -4.90
CA ILE A 66 -0.55 11.13 -3.98
C ILE A 66 0.05 12.37 -4.67
N SER A 67 -0.71 13.46 -4.78
CA SER A 67 -0.23 14.74 -5.32
C SER A 67 -0.99 15.88 -4.65
N ASP A 68 -0.29 16.78 -3.99
CA ASP A 68 -0.82 18.06 -3.50
C ASP A 68 -2.13 17.93 -2.67
N GLY A 69 -2.23 16.89 -1.84
CA GLY A 69 -3.39 16.61 -0.98
C GLY A 69 -4.52 15.82 -1.65
N THR A 70 -4.41 15.54 -2.95
CA THR A 70 -5.33 14.66 -3.68
C THR A 70 -4.74 13.26 -3.84
N VAL A 71 -5.59 12.24 -3.73
CA VAL A 71 -5.19 10.84 -3.89
C VAL A 71 -5.92 10.25 -5.08
N PHE A 72 -5.16 9.72 -6.03
CA PHE A 72 -5.69 9.01 -7.20
C PHE A 72 -5.31 7.55 -7.15
N PHE A 73 -6.21 6.67 -7.58
CA PHE A 73 -5.92 5.27 -7.84
C PHE A 73 -5.81 5.00 -9.34
N GLY A 74 -4.74 4.34 -9.77
CA GLY A 74 -4.50 4.00 -11.16
C GLY A 74 -4.08 2.55 -11.37
N ARG A 75 -4.55 1.94 -12.46
CA ARG A 75 -3.98 0.68 -12.99
C ARG A 75 -3.05 0.97 -14.16
N ARG A 76 -2.16 0.02 -14.48
CA ARG A 76 -1.34 0.09 -15.70
C ARG A 76 -2.26 0.25 -16.91
N SER A 77 -2.10 1.35 -17.64
CA SER A 77 -2.87 1.68 -18.84
C SER A 77 -4.37 1.93 -18.62
N ALA A 78 -4.79 2.31 -17.41
CA ALA A 78 -6.16 2.73 -17.12
C ALA A 78 -6.21 4.20 -16.67
N GLN A 79 -7.39 4.82 -16.78
CA GLN A 79 -7.64 6.15 -16.26
C GLN A 79 -7.42 6.20 -14.74
N LEU A 80 -6.88 7.31 -14.26
CA LEU A 80 -6.77 7.59 -12.84
C LEU A 80 -8.15 7.91 -12.27
N ILE A 81 -8.48 7.25 -11.16
CA ILE A 81 -9.71 7.47 -10.41
C ILE A 81 -9.35 8.30 -9.20
N GLU A 82 -9.91 9.49 -9.09
CA GLU A 82 -9.78 10.28 -7.87
C GLU A 82 -10.49 9.56 -6.73
N LEU A 83 -9.78 9.35 -5.63
CA LEU A 83 -10.41 8.90 -4.39
C LEU A 83 -10.95 10.15 -3.69
N PRO A 84 -12.19 10.12 -3.19
CA PRO A 84 -12.68 11.19 -2.34
C PRO A 84 -11.67 11.43 -1.22
N ALA A 85 -11.51 12.67 -0.81
CA ALA A 85 -10.63 13.04 0.29
C ALA A 85 -11.46 13.32 1.55
N ALA A 86 -10.79 13.46 2.71
CA ALA A 86 -11.42 13.78 4.00
C ALA A 86 -12.43 12.72 4.49
N GLY A 87 -11.94 11.48 4.62
CA GLY A 87 -12.68 10.38 5.26
C GLY A 87 -12.00 9.91 6.55
N THR A 88 -12.50 8.81 7.13
CA THR A 88 -11.82 8.13 8.24
C THR A 88 -10.99 6.96 7.72
N VAL A 89 -9.81 6.76 8.29
CA VAL A 89 -8.94 5.62 7.98
C VAL A 89 -8.66 4.84 9.25
N GLU A 90 -8.99 3.55 9.23
CA GLU A 90 -8.55 2.59 10.25
C GLU A 90 -7.44 1.72 9.66
N SER A 91 -6.36 1.54 10.38
CA SER A 91 -5.22 0.73 9.95
C SER A 91 -5.06 -0.48 10.86
N GLU A 92 -5.02 -1.68 10.27
CA GLU A 92 -4.79 -2.93 10.98
C GLU A 92 -3.67 -3.77 10.32
N PRO A 93 -2.97 -4.61 11.10
CA PRO A 93 -2.04 -5.58 10.54
C PRO A 93 -2.72 -6.49 9.51
N SER A 94 -2.09 -6.72 8.37
CA SER A 94 -2.59 -7.67 7.38
C SER A 94 -2.16 -9.10 7.70
N TRP A 95 -2.95 -10.08 7.26
CA TRP A 95 -2.53 -11.49 7.18
C TRP A 95 -1.26 -11.69 6.33
N ARG A 96 -0.94 -10.77 5.42
CA ARG A 96 0.33 -10.76 4.69
C ARG A 96 1.38 -9.98 5.46
N ALA A 97 2.40 -10.68 5.95
CA ALA A 97 3.55 -10.06 6.60
C ALA A 97 4.14 -8.90 5.77
N GLY A 98 4.48 -7.81 6.46
CA GLY A 98 5.01 -6.59 5.83
C GLY A 98 3.97 -5.68 5.16
N ASN A 99 2.68 -6.00 5.25
CA ASN A 99 1.58 -5.17 4.75
C ASN A 99 0.63 -4.77 5.89
N SER A 100 -0.07 -3.65 5.67
CA SER A 100 -1.20 -3.20 6.49
C SER A 100 -2.44 -3.13 5.63
N LEU A 101 -3.59 -3.43 6.24
CA LEU A 101 -4.89 -3.20 5.65
C LEU A 101 -5.44 -1.88 6.19
N LEU A 102 -5.76 -0.97 5.28
CA LEU A 102 -6.41 0.30 5.56
C LEU A 102 -7.88 0.19 5.18
N SER A 103 -8.77 0.43 6.14
CA SER A 103 -10.20 0.60 5.90
C SER A 103 -10.49 2.09 5.82
N TYR A 104 -10.59 2.59 4.59
CA TYR A 104 -10.90 3.99 4.30
C TYR A 104 -12.40 4.16 4.10
N ARG A 105 -13.03 5.03 4.88
CA ARG A 105 -14.43 5.43 4.69
C ARG A 105 -14.48 6.91 4.28
N PRO A 106 -14.73 7.22 3.00
CA PRO A 106 -14.92 8.59 2.56
C PRO A 106 -16.15 9.19 3.23
N ARG A 107 -16.21 10.53 3.34
CA ARG A 107 -17.40 11.24 3.85
C ARG A 107 -18.65 10.91 3.05
N GLU A 108 -18.48 10.78 1.74
CA GLU A 108 -19.51 10.38 0.79
C GLU A 108 -19.02 9.19 -0.03
N GLY A 109 -19.89 8.19 -0.18
CA GLY A 109 -19.59 6.97 -0.93
C GLY A 109 -19.30 5.75 -0.06
N GLU A 110 -18.79 4.71 -0.71
CA GLU A 110 -18.59 3.40 -0.08
C GLU A 110 -17.23 3.27 0.59
N MET A 111 -17.15 2.39 1.59
CA MET A 111 -15.87 2.00 2.18
C MET A 111 -14.94 1.38 1.14
N ILE A 112 -13.67 1.73 1.22
CA ILE A 112 -12.60 1.25 0.37
C ILE A 112 -11.56 0.55 1.26
N ARG A 113 -11.20 -0.68 0.93
CA ARG A 113 -10.15 -1.43 1.62
C ARG A 113 -8.87 -1.40 0.79
N ILE A 114 -7.79 -0.89 1.37
CA ILE A 114 -6.49 -0.72 0.71
C ILE A 114 -5.46 -1.58 1.43
N LEU A 115 -4.92 -2.58 0.75
CA LEU A 115 -3.78 -3.36 1.22
C LEU A 115 -2.51 -2.77 0.63
N ALA A 116 -1.61 -2.28 1.48
CA ALA A 116 -0.34 -1.66 1.09
C ALA A 116 0.80 -2.10 2.03
N SER A 117 2.04 -1.79 1.67
CA SER A 117 3.19 -1.97 2.55
C SER A 117 2.96 -1.27 3.88
N ALA A 118 3.33 -1.92 5.00
CA ALA A 118 3.20 -1.33 6.33
C ALA A 118 3.98 0.00 6.46
N VAL A 119 5.08 0.14 5.70
CA VAL A 119 5.88 1.37 5.67
C VAL A 119 5.17 2.52 4.95
N ASP A 120 4.36 2.22 3.93
CA ASP A 120 3.65 3.23 3.15
C ASP A 120 2.24 3.51 3.75
N ALA A 121 1.79 2.69 4.72
CA ALA A 121 0.45 2.76 5.30
C ALA A 121 0.17 4.10 5.98
N GLU A 122 1.11 4.60 6.79
CA GLU A 122 0.96 5.88 7.48
C GLU A 122 0.84 7.06 6.49
N THR A 123 1.68 7.05 5.45
CA THR A 123 1.66 8.09 4.40
C THR A 123 0.35 8.08 3.64
N ILE A 124 -0.19 6.89 3.30
CA ILE A 124 -1.50 6.76 2.65
C ILE A 124 -2.61 7.25 3.58
N SER A 125 -2.63 6.81 4.84
CA SER A 125 -3.65 7.23 5.82
C SER A 125 -3.70 8.75 5.92
N ARG A 126 -2.52 9.37 6.08
CA ARG A 126 -2.37 10.82 6.16
C ARG A 126 -2.93 11.52 4.92
N ALA A 127 -2.54 11.08 3.72
CA ALA A 127 -3.01 11.69 2.48
C ALA A 127 -4.53 11.54 2.25
N LEU A 128 -5.16 10.49 2.79
CA LEU A 128 -6.61 10.28 2.70
C LEU A 128 -7.40 11.10 3.73
N THR A 129 -6.78 11.45 4.85
CA THR A 129 -7.40 12.22 5.95
C THR A 129 -7.11 13.73 5.85
N GLU A 130 -5.90 14.11 5.48
CA GLU A 130 -5.43 15.49 5.38
C GLU A 130 -5.67 16.02 3.96
N ASN A 131 -6.77 16.74 3.75
CA ASN A 131 -6.99 17.52 2.54
C ASN A 131 -6.86 19.03 2.87
N PRO A 132 -6.08 19.82 2.12
CA PRO A 132 -6.06 21.28 2.23
C PRO A 132 -7.42 21.96 1.97
N ALA A 133 -8.44 21.27 1.46
CA ALA A 133 -9.79 21.84 1.26
C ALA A 133 -10.56 22.15 2.57
N ASN A 134 -9.96 21.93 3.75
CA ASN A 134 -10.52 22.29 5.06
C ASN A 134 -9.71 23.40 5.78
N GLY A 135 -8.86 24.15 5.05
CA GLY A 135 -8.14 25.33 5.55
C GLY A 135 -8.67 26.62 4.97
#